data_AF-A0A8H6FX25-F1
#
_entry.id   AF-A0A8H6FX25-F1
#
_cell.length_a   1.000
_cell.length_b   1.000
_cell.length_c   1.000
_cell.angle_alpha   90.00
_cell.angle_beta   90.00
_cell.angle_gamma   90.00
#
_symmetry.space_group_name_H-M   'P 1'
#
loop_
_entity.id
_entity.type
_entity.pdbx_description
1 polymer ?
#
loop_
_entity_poly.entity_id
_entity_poly.type
_entity_poly.pdbx_seq_one_letter_code
_entity_poly.pdbx_strand_id
1 'polypeptide(L)'
;MPGRFRQPFNNRNKHEMMDTFSPRSSTLMLRPVQETFINLALIVDGVGWPRHDGSNPDLTGCSALRWGLVSSSFFLESAKPSEDRSGVWALMPRNIEEIIIEFSSKGGLSHSADRLHTPNFGNPCYNETMFSDGSWLVEIAAQKTEHYPNLESTVMSELDVVKGTVSKLRCRSLPWQYPIDLLNIFRASGISLTGHLRIPKLWNET
;
A
#
# COMPACT_ATOMS: atom_id res chain seq x y z
N MET A 1 -47.46 27.07 -31.07
CA MET A 1 -46.20 27.16 -30.31
C MET A 1 -46.29 26.26 -29.09
N PRO A 2 -45.74 25.03 -29.10
CA PRO A 2 -45.71 24.17 -27.92
C PRO A 2 -44.38 24.33 -27.16
N GLY A 3 -44.48 24.62 -25.87
CA GLY A 3 -43.35 24.73 -24.95
C GLY A 3 -42.72 23.37 -24.65
N ARG A 4 -41.41 23.25 -24.89
CA ARG A 4 -40.61 22.12 -24.44
C ARG A 4 -40.36 22.25 -22.94
N PHE A 5 -41.01 21.41 -22.15
CA PHE A 5 -40.59 21.13 -20.78
C PHE A 5 -39.22 20.42 -20.82
N ARG A 6 -38.16 21.10 -20.39
CA ARG A 6 -36.91 20.43 -20.00
C ARG A 6 -37.18 19.70 -18.69
N GLN A 7 -37.19 18.37 -18.73
CA GLN A 7 -37.01 17.59 -17.51
C GLN A 7 -35.60 17.88 -16.95
N PRO A 8 -35.44 18.11 -15.64
CA PRO A 8 -34.12 18.14 -15.04
C PRO A 8 -33.51 16.73 -15.12
N PHE A 9 -32.36 16.60 -15.78
CA PHE A 9 -31.50 15.43 -15.66
C PHE A 9 -31.12 15.27 -14.19
N ASN A 10 -31.86 14.43 -13.48
CA ASN A 10 -31.56 14.05 -12.13
C ASN A 10 -30.44 13.00 -12.19
N ASN A 11 -29.23 13.43 -12.55
CA ASN A 11 -27.98 12.66 -12.36
C ASN A 11 -27.65 12.66 -10.86
N ARG A 12 -28.52 12.05 -10.05
CA ARG A 12 -28.10 11.51 -8.77
C ARG A 12 -27.30 10.27 -9.10
N ASN A 13 -25.98 10.43 -9.09
CA ASN A 13 -25.00 9.36 -9.11
C ASN A 13 -25.51 8.21 -8.25
N LYS A 14 -26.03 7.16 -8.90
CA LYS A 14 -25.94 5.83 -8.32
C LYS A 14 -24.44 5.59 -8.26
N HIS A 15 -23.84 5.83 -7.11
CA HIS A 15 -22.67 5.08 -6.74
C HIS A 15 -23.15 3.63 -6.76
N GLU A 16 -23.02 2.95 -7.91
CA GLU A 16 -22.96 1.51 -7.92
C GLU A 16 -21.95 1.17 -6.83
N MET A 17 -22.44 0.56 -5.75
CA MET A 17 -21.56 0.07 -4.71
C MET A 17 -20.61 -0.86 -5.43
N MET A 18 -19.36 -0.44 -5.58
CA MET A 18 -18.34 -1.28 -6.16
C MET A 18 -18.32 -2.59 -5.39
N ASP A 19 -18.26 -3.69 -6.13
CA ASP A 19 -18.18 -5.03 -5.57
C ASP A 19 -17.01 -5.12 -4.58
N THR A 20 -17.12 -6.07 -3.64
CA THR A 20 -16.04 -6.34 -2.69
C THR A 20 -14.75 -6.62 -3.46
N PHE A 21 -13.71 -5.84 -3.17
CA PHE A 21 -12.40 -6.06 -3.77
C PHE A 21 -11.75 -7.33 -3.20
N SER A 22 -11.24 -8.15 -4.10
CA SER A 22 -10.60 -9.43 -3.81
C SER A 22 -9.22 -9.46 -4.44
N PRO A 23 -8.14 -9.20 -3.69
CA PRO A 23 -6.78 -9.29 -4.22
C PRO A 23 -6.46 -10.66 -4.85
N ARG A 24 -7.01 -11.73 -4.29
CA ARG A 24 -6.85 -13.08 -4.85
C ARG A 24 -7.46 -13.19 -6.26
N SER A 25 -8.57 -12.51 -6.52
CA SER A 25 -9.18 -12.51 -7.85
C SER A 25 -8.28 -11.81 -8.88
N SER A 26 -7.52 -10.80 -8.47
CA SER A 26 -6.54 -10.14 -9.34
C SER A 26 -5.42 -11.08 -9.78
N THR A 27 -4.95 -12.00 -8.92
CA THR A 27 -3.89 -12.95 -9.32
C THR A 27 -4.41 -14.02 -10.27
N LEU A 28 -5.68 -14.41 -10.17
CA LEU A 28 -6.30 -15.30 -11.15
C LEU A 28 -6.27 -14.72 -12.57
N MET A 29 -6.41 -13.40 -12.71
CA MET A 29 -6.33 -12.71 -13.99
C MET A 29 -4.92 -12.71 -14.59
N LEU A 30 -3.88 -12.85 -13.75
CA LEU A 30 -2.48 -12.87 -14.17
C LEU A 30 -2.00 -14.25 -14.63
N ARG A 31 -2.77 -15.33 -14.37
CA ARG A 31 -2.39 -16.70 -14.73
C ARG A 31 -1.93 -16.89 -16.18
N PRO A 32 -2.57 -16.29 -17.20
CA PRO A 32 -2.14 -16.49 -18.60
C PRO A 32 -0.75 -15.92 -18.91
N VAL A 33 -0.25 -15.00 -18.08
CA VAL A 33 1.00 -14.26 -18.28
C VAL A 33 2.03 -14.47 -17.17
N GLN A 34 1.71 -15.30 -16.16
CA GLN A 34 2.54 -15.49 -14.95
C GLN A 34 3.98 -15.95 -15.23
N GLU A 35 4.21 -16.60 -16.38
CA GLU A 35 5.52 -17.11 -16.78
C GLU A 35 6.34 -16.11 -17.60
N THR A 36 5.78 -14.94 -17.96
CA THR A 36 6.41 -14.04 -18.94
C THR A 36 6.59 -12.61 -18.46
N PHE A 37 5.76 -12.08 -17.57
CA PHE A 37 5.95 -10.69 -17.11
C PHE A 37 7.06 -10.61 -16.05
N ILE A 38 7.96 -9.66 -16.27
CA ILE A 38 9.13 -9.39 -15.41
C ILE A 38 8.81 -8.29 -14.38
N ASN A 39 7.90 -7.38 -14.75
CA ASN A 39 7.52 -6.22 -13.95
C ASN A 39 6.02 -6.24 -13.72
N LEU A 40 5.59 -6.03 -12.48
CA LEU A 40 4.18 -5.95 -12.11
C LEU A 40 3.92 -4.70 -11.26
N ALA A 41 2.87 -3.96 -11.61
CA ALA A 41 2.35 -2.87 -10.81
C ALA A 41 0.88 -3.14 -10.45
N LEU A 42 0.59 -3.35 -9.16
CA LEU A 42 -0.75 -3.52 -8.61
C LEU A 42 -1.10 -2.28 -7.78
N ILE A 43 -1.73 -1.31 -8.42
CA ILE A 43 -2.01 0.01 -7.83
C ILE A 43 -3.51 0.17 -7.59
N VAL A 44 -3.89 0.59 -6.39
CA VAL A 44 -5.26 1.04 -6.10
C VAL A 44 -5.32 2.55 -6.24
N ASP A 45 -5.91 3.03 -7.33
CA ASP A 45 -6.10 4.45 -7.60
C ASP A 45 -7.26 5.01 -6.76
N GLY A 46 -6.94 5.63 -5.61
CA GLY A 46 -7.66 6.72 -4.93
C GLY A 46 -9.09 6.47 -4.42
N VAL A 47 -9.88 5.65 -5.10
CA VAL A 47 -11.24 5.25 -4.75
C VAL A 47 -11.09 4.06 -3.82
N GLY A 48 -10.94 4.34 -2.53
CA GLY A 48 -10.89 3.29 -1.52
C GLY A 48 -12.09 2.35 -1.70
N TRP A 49 -11.81 1.08 -1.96
CA TRP A 49 -12.85 0.07 -2.08
C TRP A 49 -13.65 0.03 -0.78
N PRO A 50 -15.00 0.09 -0.84
CA PRO A 50 -15.82 0.14 0.37
C PRO A 50 -15.73 -1.16 1.18
N ARG A 51 -15.33 -2.27 0.53
CA ARG A 51 -15.15 -3.59 1.15
C ARG A 51 -13.95 -4.31 0.52
N HIS A 52 -13.13 -4.89 1.37
CA HIS A 52 -12.07 -5.85 1.04
C HIS A 52 -12.55 -7.24 1.52
N ASP A 53 -12.19 -8.34 0.85
CA ASP A 53 -12.60 -9.69 1.30
C ASP A 53 -11.63 -10.31 2.33
N GLY A 54 -10.47 -9.68 2.53
CA GLY A 54 -9.42 -10.12 3.45
C GLY A 54 -8.48 -11.15 2.83
N SER A 55 -8.63 -11.45 1.54
CA SER A 55 -7.69 -12.29 0.81
C SER A 55 -6.42 -11.52 0.46
N ASN A 56 -5.30 -12.23 0.32
CA ASN A 56 -4.05 -11.69 -0.19
C ASN A 56 -3.81 -12.20 -1.63
N PRO A 57 -3.14 -11.43 -2.50
CA PRO A 57 -2.75 -11.92 -3.80
C PRO A 57 -1.58 -12.89 -3.61
N ASP A 58 -1.70 -14.07 -4.19
CA ASP A 58 -0.62 -15.06 -4.27
C ASP A 58 0.09 -14.91 -5.61
N LEU A 59 1.31 -14.37 -5.58
CA LEU A 59 2.18 -14.18 -6.74
C LEU A 59 3.29 -15.23 -6.81
N THR A 60 3.29 -16.25 -5.95
CA THR A 60 4.36 -17.26 -5.89
C THR A 60 4.56 -18.01 -7.20
N GLY A 61 3.50 -18.17 -7.99
CA GLY A 61 3.53 -18.78 -9.33
C GLY A 61 4.14 -17.92 -10.44
N CYS A 62 4.44 -16.63 -10.19
CA CYS A 62 4.94 -15.70 -11.20
C CYS A 62 6.46 -15.83 -11.36
N SER A 63 6.94 -16.92 -11.97
CA SER A 63 8.35 -17.31 -11.99
C SER A 63 9.29 -16.33 -12.72
N ALA A 64 8.77 -15.55 -13.68
CA ALA A 64 9.52 -14.54 -14.42
C ALA A 64 9.58 -13.17 -13.70
N LEU A 65 8.73 -12.94 -12.70
CA LEU A 65 8.65 -11.67 -11.99
C LEU A 65 9.97 -11.39 -11.25
N ARG A 66 10.51 -10.19 -11.46
CA ARG A 66 11.72 -9.65 -10.81
C ARG A 66 11.42 -8.37 -10.05
N TRP A 67 10.48 -7.57 -10.54
CA TRP A 67 10.14 -6.29 -9.96
C TRP A 67 8.65 -6.19 -9.67
N GLY A 68 8.28 -5.88 -8.43
CA GLY A 68 6.88 -5.76 -8.02
C GLY A 68 6.61 -4.46 -7.28
N LEU A 69 5.74 -3.61 -7.82
CA LEU A 69 5.14 -2.48 -7.12
C LEU A 69 3.71 -2.83 -6.73
N VAL A 70 3.41 -2.74 -5.44
CA VAL A 70 2.08 -3.08 -4.94
C VAL A 70 1.60 -2.09 -3.89
N SER A 71 0.36 -1.64 -4.01
CA SER A 71 -0.28 -0.84 -2.97
C SER A 71 -0.45 -1.67 -1.69
N SER A 72 -0.24 -1.04 -0.53
CA SER A 72 -0.44 -1.66 0.79
C SER A 72 -1.81 -2.32 0.94
N SER A 73 -2.81 -1.80 0.24
CA SER A 73 -4.18 -2.32 0.23
C SER A 73 -4.34 -3.73 -0.32
N PHE A 74 -3.37 -4.25 -1.08
CA PHE A 74 -3.41 -5.63 -1.56
C PHE A 74 -2.90 -6.64 -0.51
N PHE A 75 -1.97 -6.23 0.36
CA PHE A 75 -1.23 -7.16 1.23
C PHE A 75 -1.39 -6.90 2.73
N LEU A 76 -1.58 -5.64 3.10
CA LEU A 76 -1.42 -5.15 4.46
C LEU A 76 -2.71 -4.56 5.03
N GLU A 77 -3.69 -4.21 4.19
CA GLU A 77 -4.99 -3.67 4.62
C GLU A 77 -6.06 -4.76 4.50
N SER A 78 -6.01 -5.77 5.39
CA SER A 78 -7.06 -6.79 5.41
C SER A 78 -8.42 -6.20 5.82
N ALA A 79 -9.52 -6.86 5.43
CA ALA A 79 -10.89 -6.43 5.72
C ALA A 79 -11.24 -6.31 7.21
N LYS A 80 -10.39 -6.89 8.06
CA LYS A 80 -10.41 -6.71 9.49
C LYS A 80 -9.13 -5.96 9.87
N PRO A 81 -9.19 -5.00 10.80
CA PRO A 81 -8.00 -4.52 11.48
C PRO A 81 -7.48 -5.64 12.40
N SER A 82 -7.00 -6.74 11.83
CA SER A 82 -6.04 -7.59 12.49
C SER A 82 -4.67 -7.02 12.13
N GLU A 83 -3.99 -6.52 13.15
CA GLU A 83 -2.73 -5.79 13.17
C GLU A 83 -1.53 -6.60 12.62
N ASP A 84 -1.78 -7.83 12.17
CA ASP A 84 -0.76 -8.79 11.81
C ASP A 84 -0.44 -8.74 10.30
N ARG A 85 0.75 -8.22 10.01
CA ARG A 85 1.36 -8.22 8.66
C ARG A 85 2.26 -9.44 8.45
N SER A 86 2.22 -10.44 9.35
CA SER A 86 3.01 -11.66 9.22
C SER A 86 2.66 -12.42 7.94
N GLY A 87 3.64 -13.16 7.42
CA GLY A 87 3.43 -14.01 6.25
C GLY A 87 3.34 -13.26 4.92
N VAL A 88 3.51 -11.94 4.90
CA VAL A 88 3.67 -11.16 3.63
C VAL A 88 4.84 -11.69 2.82
N TRP A 89 5.89 -12.17 3.49
CA TRP A 89 7.02 -12.84 2.85
C TRP A 89 6.62 -14.10 2.08
N ALA A 90 5.44 -14.69 2.25
CA ALA A 90 5.04 -15.89 1.52
C ALA A 90 4.28 -15.59 0.22
N LEU A 91 4.14 -14.31 -0.15
CA LEU A 91 3.22 -13.89 -1.21
C LEU A 91 3.92 -13.52 -2.53
N MET A 92 5.23 -13.30 -2.51
CA MET A 92 6.02 -12.97 -3.70
C MET A 92 6.76 -14.20 -4.25
N PRO A 93 7.11 -14.23 -5.55
CA PRO A 93 7.85 -15.33 -6.12
C PRO A 93 9.32 -15.31 -5.70
N ARG A 94 9.94 -16.49 -5.66
CA ARG A 94 11.33 -16.71 -5.26
C ARG A 94 12.36 -15.86 -6.00
N ASN A 95 12.09 -15.56 -7.27
CA ASN A 95 13.03 -14.86 -8.13
C ASN A 95 12.94 -13.34 -8.04
N ILE A 96 12.08 -12.79 -7.17
CA ILE A 96 11.95 -11.36 -6.99
C ILE A 96 13.29 -10.72 -6.61
N GLU A 97 13.61 -9.60 -7.26
CA GLU A 97 14.81 -8.79 -7.07
C GLU A 97 14.49 -7.48 -6.35
N GLU A 98 13.32 -6.90 -6.60
CA GLU A 98 12.87 -5.67 -5.96
C GLU A 98 11.38 -5.72 -5.59
N ILE A 99 11.09 -5.32 -4.35
CA ILE A 99 9.72 -5.17 -3.82
C ILE A 99 9.49 -3.70 -3.48
N ILE A 100 8.46 -3.09 -4.06
CA ILE A 100 8.02 -1.74 -3.78
C ILE A 100 6.62 -1.77 -3.18
N ILE A 101 6.45 -1.18 -1.99
CA ILE A 101 5.17 -1.09 -1.30
C ILE A 101 4.75 0.37 -1.18
N GLU A 102 3.62 0.70 -1.77
CA GLU A 102 3.04 2.04 -1.72
C GLU A 102 1.89 2.10 -0.72
N PHE A 103 2.07 2.86 0.35
CA PHE A 103 1.06 3.07 1.38
C PHE A 103 0.07 4.15 0.95
N SER A 104 -1.22 3.84 1.09
CA SER A 104 -2.30 4.76 0.79
C SER A 104 -2.37 5.96 1.77
N SER A 105 -3.31 6.87 1.55
CA SER A 105 -3.64 7.93 2.53
C SER A 105 -4.24 7.42 3.84
N LYS A 106 -4.73 6.17 3.84
CA LYS A 106 -5.36 5.52 4.98
C LYS A 106 -4.40 4.62 5.76
N GLY A 107 -3.35 4.12 5.11
CA GLY A 107 -2.27 3.35 5.73
C GLY A 107 -1.01 4.20 5.96
N GLY A 108 -0.01 3.57 6.58
CA GLY A 108 1.30 4.17 6.75
C GLY A 108 2.39 3.15 7.06
N LEU A 109 3.61 3.66 6.96
CA LEU A 109 4.87 3.00 7.27
C LEU A 109 5.28 3.21 8.74
N SER A 110 4.90 4.33 9.37
CA SER A 110 5.39 4.75 10.69
C SER A 110 4.38 4.68 11.83
N HIS A 111 4.82 4.15 12.99
CA HIS A 111 4.16 4.17 14.32
C HIS A 111 3.85 5.55 14.93
N SER A 112 4.08 6.65 14.22
CA SER A 112 4.08 7.99 14.82
C SER A 112 2.67 8.52 15.09
N ALA A 113 1.98 7.97 16.10
CA ALA A 113 0.85 8.61 16.76
C ALA A 113 1.26 9.96 17.41
N ASP A 114 2.54 10.14 17.75
CA ASP A 114 3.03 11.30 18.51
C ASP A 114 3.52 12.52 17.70
N ARG A 115 3.26 12.64 16.39
CA ARG A 115 3.69 13.82 15.60
C ARG A 115 2.65 14.58 14.81
N LEU A 116 1.36 14.46 15.15
CA LEU A 116 0.36 15.41 14.66
C LEU A 116 -0.53 15.91 15.80
N HIS A 117 0.04 16.69 16.72
CA HIS A 117 -0.71 17.70 17.48
C HIS A 117 -1.24 18.81 16.54
N THR A 118 -2.06 18.44 15.56
CA THR A 118 -2.96 19.34 14.85
C THR A 118 -4.37 18.98 15.31
N PRO A 119 -4.99 19.77 16.21
CA PRO A 119 -6.27 19.45 16.86
C PRO A 119 -7.47 19.34 15.91
N ASN A 120 -7.30 19.61 14.61
CA ASN A 120 -8.40 19.77 13.65
C ASN A 120 -8.34 18.81 12.45
N PHE A 121 -7.56 17.73 12.49
CA PHE A 121 -7.68 16.64 11.53
C PHE A 121 -8.32 15.41 12.17
N GLY A 122 -9.60 15.53 12.50
CA GLY A 122 -10.47 14.38 12.71
C GLY A 122 -10.66 13.65 11.38
N ASN A 123 -9.76 12.74 11.07
CA ASN A 123 -9.99 11.71 10.06
C ASN A 123 -10.25 10.40 10.82
N PRO A 124 -11.47 9.83 10.77
CA PRO A 124 -11.85 8.64 11.53
C PRO A 124 -11.08 7.35 11.16
N CYS A 125 -10.11 7.42 10.24
CA CYS A 125 -9.18 6.32 9.94
C CYS A 125 -7.82 6.45 10.66
N TYR A 126 -7.56 7.53 11.40
CA TYR A 126 -6.37 7.70 12.25
C TYR A 126 -6.63 7.22 13.69
N ASN A 127 -7.35 6.10 13.85
CA ASN A 127 -7.41 5.45 15.15
C ASN A 127 -6.06 4.77 15.42
N GLU A 128 -5.56 4.94 16.64
CA GLU A 128 -4.24 4.59 17.19
C GLU A 128 -3.82 3.11 17.06
N THR A 129 -4.57 2.28 16.35
CA THR A 129 -4.40 0.82 16.24
C THR A 129 -3.68 0.36 14.96
N MET A 130 -3.05 1.26 14.20
CA MET A 130 -2.63 0.94 12.82
C MET A 130 -1.14 0.69 12.58
N PHE A 131 -0.35 0.17 13.53
CA PHE A 131 1.07 -0.11 13.19
C PHE A 131 1.66 -1.36 13.84
N SER A 132 2.07 -2.30 12.98
CA SER A 132 2.92 -3.45 13.30
C SER A 132 4.32 -2.99 13.69
N ASP A 133 4.88 -3.53 14.77
CA ASP A 133 6.25 -3.41 15.32
C ASP A 133 7.45 -3.60 14.34
N GLY A 134 7.21 -3.64 13.03
CA GLY A 134 8.22 -3.91 12.01
C GLY A 134 8.60 -5.38 11.89
N SER A 135 8.01 -6.29 12.67
CA SER A 135 8.31 -7.74 12.65
C SER A 135 8.19 -8.36 11.26
N TRP A 136 7.14 -8.01 10.51
CA TRP A 136 6.94 -8.49 9.12
C TRP A 136 8.09 -8.10 8.16
N LEU A 137 8.77 -6.97 8.40
CA LEU A 137 9.96 -6.60 7.63
C LEU A 137 11.16 -7.46 8.00
N VAL A 138 11.28 -7.79 9.28
CA VAL A 138 12.29 -8.74 9.76
C VAL A 138 12.05 -10.11 9.14
N GLU A 139 10.79 -10.54 8.99
CA GLU A 139 10.46 -11.81 8.30
C GLU A 139 10.97 -11.82 6.85
N ILE A 140 10.73 -10.75 6.08
CA ILE A 140 11.24 -10.65 4.70
C ILE A 140 12.77 -10.80 4.67
N ALA A 141 13.48 -10.07 5.55
CA ALA A 141 14.93 -10.14 5.62
C ALA A 141 15.45 -11.50 6.08
N ALA A 142 14.76 -12.15 7.02
CA ALA A 142 15.11 -13.48 7.50
C ALA A 142 14.93 -14.56 6.41
N GLN A 143 13.97 -14.38 5.51
CA GLN A 143 13.66 -15.30 4.42
C GLN A 143 14.54 -15.11 3.18
N LYS A 144 15.49 -14.16 3.21
CA LYS A 144 16.40 -13.86 2.11
C LYS A 144 17.06 -15.10 1.51
N THR A 145 17.69 -15.94 2.33
CA THR A 145 18.49 -17.06 1.83
C THR A 145 17.63 -18.22 1.32
N GLU A 146 16.51 -18.49 2.01
CA GLU A 146 15.67 -19.66 1.71
C GLU A 146 14.63 -19.37 0.62
N HIS A 147 13.95 -18.24 0.73
CA HIS A 147 12.79 -17.89 -0.08
C HIS A 147 13.10 -16.83 -1.14
N TYR A 148 14.03 -15.91 -0.88
CA TYR A 148 14.30 -14.76 -1.76
C TYR A 148 15.77 -14.57 -2.16
N PRO A 149 16.43 -15.60 -2.73
CA PRO A 149 17.87 -15.57 -2.98
C PRO A 149 18.32 -14.40 -3.86
N ASN A 150 17.42 -13.85 -4.68
CA ASN A 150 17.70 -12.74 -5.60
C ASN A 150 17.24 -11.36 -5.11
N LEU A 151 16.50 -11.26 -4.00
CA LEU A 151 15.99 -9.97 -3.50
C LEU A 151 17.13 -9.02 -3.10
N GLU A 152 17.26 -7.91 -3.81
CA GLU A 152 18.30 -6.90 -3.62
C GLU A 152 17.77 -5.68 -2.89
N SER A 153 16.52 -5.30 -3.14
CA SER A 153 15.94 -4.08 -2.57
C SER A 153 14.50 -4.24 -2.10
N THR A 154 14.18 -3.48 -1.06
CA THR A 154 12.81 -3.24 -0.61
C THR A 154 12.60 -1.75 -0.43
N VAL A 155 11.62 -1.21 -1.16
CA VAL A 155 11.27 0.21 -1.15
C VAL A 155 9.88 0.38 -0.58
N MET A 156 9.72 1.34 0.33
CA MET A 156 8.44 1.68 0.92
C MET A 156 8.17 3.17 0.77
N SER A 157 6.97 3.55 0.36
CA SER A 157 6.62 4.96 0.19
C SER A 157 5.19 5.23 0.61
N GLU A 158 4.99 6.25 1.43
CA GLU A 158 3.65 6.78 1.70
C GLU A 158 3.24 7.78 0.62
N LEU A 159 2.16 7.50 -0.10
CA LEU A 159 1.69 8.31 -1.23
C LEU A 159 1.04 9.62 -0.76
N ASP A 160 1.29 10.71 -1.48
CA ASP A 160 0.62 11.98 -1.26
C ASP A 160 -0.91 11.86 -1.42
N VAL A 161 -1.66 12.66 -0.67
CA VAL A 161 -3.12 12.74 -0.81
C VAL A 161 -3.44 13.46 -2.13
N VAL A 162 -3.72 12.71 -3.19
CA VAL A 162 -4.14 13.29 -4.47
C VAL A 162 -5.59 13.77 -4.37
N LYS A 163 -5.83 14.96 -4.93
CA LYS A 163 -7.08 15.74 -4.91
C LYS A 163 -8.35 14.88 -5.13
N GLY A 164 -9.27 14.93 -4.16
CA GLY A 164 -10.63 14.41 -4.36
C GLY A 164 -11.55 14.57 -3.15
N THR A 165 -10.99 14.57 -1.95
CA THR A 165 -11.78 14.61 -0.70
C THR A 165 -11.17 15.59 0.29
N VAL A 166 -11.83 16.74 0.42
CA VAL A 166 -11.84 17.64 1.59
C VAL A 166 -10.53 17.72 2.40
N SER A 167 -9.45 18.17 1.79
CA SER A 167 -8.45 19.09 2.39
C SER A 167 -7.26 19.25 1.45
N LYS A 168 -6.83 20.49 1.23
CA LYS A 168 -5.64 20.86 0.46
C LYS A 168 -4.36 20.55 1.26
N LEU A 169 -4.25 19.38 1.88
CA LEU A 169 -3.05 19.02 2.60
C LEU A 169 -1.98 18.69 1.57
N ARG A 170 -1.10 19.65 1.28
CA ARG A 170 0.11 19.36 0.55
C ARG A 170 1.00 18.57 1.49
N CYS A 171 1.43 17.40 1.08
CA CYS A 171 2.46 16.67 1.80
C CYS A 171 3.80 16.88 1.13
N ARG A 172 4.87 16.56 1.86
CA ARG A 172 6.19 16.30 1.30
C ARG A 172 6.59 14.87 1.65
N SER A 173 7.32 14.25 0.74
CA SER A 173 8.03 13.02 0.99
C SER A 173 9.33 13.33 1.73
N LEU A 174 9.59 12.63 2.83
CA LEU A 174 10.83 12.69 3.59
C LEU A 174 11.41 11.28 3.77
N PRO A 175 12.73 11.08 3.64
CA PRO A 175 13.35 9.78 3.89
C PRO A 175 13.00 9.26 5.29
N TRP A 176 12.58 8.00 5.36
CA TRP A 176 12.26 7.33 6.61
C TRP A 176 13.54 7.05 7.40
N GLN A 177 13.55 7.45 8.67
CA GLN A 177 14.59 7.05 9.62
C GLN A 177 14.15 5.76 10.32
N TYR A 178 14.62 4.62 9.82
CA TYR A 178 14.33 3.29 10.38
C TYR A 178 15.01 3.09 11.74
N PRO A 179 14.45 2.25 12.64
CA PRO A 179 15.18 1.76 13.81
C PRO A 179 16.51 1.10 13.41
N ILE A 180 17.56 1.32 14.20
CA ILE A 180 18.91 0.83 13.89
C ILE A 180 18.96 -0.71 13.78
N ASP A 181 18.17 -1.41 14.57
CA ASP A 181 18.11 -2.88 14.55
C ASP A 181 17.55 -3.40 13.23
N LEU A 182 16.49 -2.77 12.71
CA LEU A 182 15.92 -3.10 11.41
C LEU A 182 16.94 -2.87 10.28
N LEU A 183 17.67 -1.76 10.33
CA LEU A 183 18.73 -1.46 9.36
C LEU A 183 19.85 -2.52 9.40
N ASN A 184 20.26 -2.92 10.61
CA ASN A 184 21.30 -3.93 10.79
C ASN A 184 20.86 -5.30 10.25
N ILE A 185 19.59 -5.68 10.46
CA ILE A 185 19.01 -6.92 9.95
C ILE A 185 19.05 -6.92 8.41
N PHE A 186 18.53 -5.87 7.76
CA PHE A 186 18.55 -5.78 6.30
C PHE A 186 19.97 -5.76 5.72
N ARG A 187 20.89 -5.04 6.36
CA ARG A 187 22.30 -5.02 5.98
C ARG A 187 22.94 -6.42 6.09
N ALA A 188 22.67 -7.14 7.18
CA ALA A 188 23.18 -8.50 7.37
C ALA A 188 22.62 -9.47 6.32
N SER A 189 21.38 -9.28 5.88
CA SER A 189 20.77 -10.02 4.78
C SER A 189 21.21 -9.56 3.39
N GLY A 190 21.98 -8.47 3.27
CA GLY A 190 22.41 -7.91 1.98
C GLY A 190 21.27 -7.28 1.16
N ILE A 191 20.16 -6.91 1.81
CA ILE A 191 19.02 -6.24 1.17
C ILE A 191 19.11 -4.74 1.45
N SER A 192 18.96 -3.92 0.42
CA SER A 192 18.80 -2.47 0.57
C SER A 192 17.38 -2.14 1.02
N LEU A 193 17.24 -1.44 2.16
CA LEU A 193 15.96 -0.93 2.64
C LEU A 193 15.89 0.58 2.42
N THR A 194 14.89 1.03 1.67
CA THR A 194 14.59 2.46 1.47
C THR A 194 13.16 2.76 1.84
N GLY A 195 12.93 3.84 2.58
CA GLY A 195 11.61 4.27 3.00
C GLY A 195 11.38 5.76 2.80
N HIS A 196 10.15 6.15 2.47
CA HIS A 196 9.72 7.54 2.37
C HIS A 196 8.40 7.74 3.13
N LEU A 197 8.41 8.69 4.06
CA LEU A 197 7.27 9.08 4.88
C LEU A 197 6.58 10.29 4.27
N ARG A 198 5.25 10.32 4.41
CA ARG A 198 4.41 11.44 4.05
C ARG A 198 4.30 12.38 5.25
N ILE A 199 4.83 13.58 5.12
CA ILE A 199 4.74 14.61 6.15
C ILE A 199 3.89 15.78 5.66
N PRO A 200 2.85 16.21 6.41
CA PRO A 200 2.08 17.39 6.05
C PRO A 200 2.98 18.63 5.94
N LYS A 201 2.85 19.40 4.85
CA LYS A 201 3.43 20.74 4.78
C LYS A 201 2.59 21.66 5.65
N LEU A 202 3.20 22.24 6.68
CA LEU A 202 2.60 23.35 7.42
C LEU A 202 2.42 24.53 6.45
N TRP A 203 1.31 25.26 6.57
CA TRP A 203 0.92 26.35 5.66
C TRP A 203 1.95 27.49 5.52
N ASN A 204 2.99 27.52 6.36
CA ASN A 204 3.97 28.60 6.44
C ASN A 204 5.37 28.25 5.87
N GLU A 205 5.56 27.07 5.30
CA GLU A 205 6.81 26.73 4.59
C GLU A 205 6.63 26.95 3.08
N THR A 206 6.86 28.19 2.62
CA THR A 206 7.04 28.57 1.19
C THR A 206 8.49 28.59 0.81
#